data_AF-A0A355DLG3-F1
#
_entry.id   AF-A0A355DLG3-F1
#
_cell.length_a   1.000
_cell.length_b   1.000
_cell.length_c   1.000
_cell.angle_alpha   90.00
_cell.angle_beta   90.00
_cell.angle_gamma   90.00
#
_symmetry.space_group_name_H-M   'P 1'
#
loop_
_entity.id
_entity.type
_entity.pdbx_description
1 polymer ?
#
loop_
_entity_poly.entity_id
_entity_poly.type
_entity_poly.pdbx_seq_one_letter_code
_entity_poly.pdbx_strand_id
1 'polypeptide(L)' 'MAPATYSKFLRFLQEELAISTDSIAIAQRHREQDPGPLPMILWQYGLVTLKQLDQIYDWLETV' A
#
# COMPACT_ATOMS: atom_id res chain seq x y z
N MET A 1 -12.79 3.44 16.30
CA MET A 1 -11.61 4.31 16.06
C MET A 1 -10.45 3.43 15.63
N ALA A 2 -10.26 3.20 14.33
CA ALA A 2 -9.07 2.49 13.80
C ALA A 2 -8.40 3.22 12.59
N PRO A 3 -8.25 4.56 12.57
CA PRO A 3 -7.54 5.21 11.46
C PRO A 3 -6.00 5.17 11.59
N ALA A 4 -5.45 4.79 12.75
CA ALA A 4 -4.01 4.92 13.01
C ALA A 4 -3.13 3.99 12.16
N THR A 5 -3.58 2.75 11.93
CA THR A 5 -2.80 1.75 11.17
C THR A 5 -2.72 2.11 9.69
N TYR A 6 -3.81 2.62 9.12
CA TYR A 6 -3.83 3.03 7.71
C TYR A 6 -2.92 4.23 7.44
N SER A 7 -2.96 5.26 8.31
CA SER A 7 -2.07 6.41 8.17
C SER A 7 -0.59 6.03 8.32
N LYS A 8 -0.26 5.11 9.22
CA LYS A 8 1.10 4.56 9.34
C LYS A 8 1.51 3.79 8.10
N PHE A 9 0.60 3.00 7.53
CA PHE A 9 0.84 2.25 6.31
C PHE A 9 1.14 3.17 5.13
N LEU A 10 0.32 4.21 4.92
CA LEU A 10 0.57 5.20 3.87
C LEU A 10 1.93 5.89 4.03
N ARG A 11 2.31 6.19 5.27
CA ARG A 11 3.61 6.79 5.56
C ARG A 11 4.77 5.84 5.29
N PHE A 12 4.63 4.55 5.61
CA PHE A 12 5.59 3.52 5.23
C PHE A 12 5.75 3.40 3.71
N LEU A 13 4.63 3.41 2.95
CA LEU A 13 4.67 3.42 1.50
C LEU A 13 5.43 4.64 0.94
N GLN A 14 5.24 5.81 1.53
CA GLN A 14 5.90 7.05 1.08
C GLN A 14 7.37 7.14 1.50
N GLU A 15 7.70 6.82 2.75
CA GLU A 15 9.06 6.98 3.28
C GLU A 15 9.96 5.80 2.94
N GLU A 16 9.52 4.56 3.18
CA GLU A 16 10.35 3.36 3.00
C GLU A 16 10.36 2.89 1.55
N LEU A 17 9.19 2.91 0.89
CA LEU A 17 9.04 2.40 -0.47
C LEU A 17 9.16 3.50 -1.54
N ALA A 18 9.32 4.77 -1.12
CA ALA A 18 9.39 5.95 -1.99
C ALA A 18 8.20 6.07 -2.96
N ILE A 19 7.03 5.52 -2.60
CA ILE A 19 5.84 5.55 -3.44
C ILE A 19 5.23 6.95 -3.36
N SER A 20 5.02 7.56 -4.53
CA SER A 20 4.35 8.85 -4.62
C SER A 20 2.87 8.75 -4.22
N THR A 21 2.36 9.83 -3.64
CA THR A 21 0.95 9.92 -3.20
C THR A 21 -0.03 9.65 -4.34
N ASP A 22 0.30 10.05 -5.57
CA ASP A 22 -0.49 9.74 -6.78
C ASP A 22 -0.64 8.23 -7.01
N SER A 23 0.44 7.47 -6.88
CA SER A 23 0.43 6.00 -7.03
C SER A 23 -0.49 5.36 -5.98
N ILE A 24 -0.44 5.85 -4.75
CA ILE A 24 -1.33 5.41 -3.67
C ILE A 24 -2.78 5.81 -3.98
N ALA A 25 -3.02 7.01 -4.49
CA ALA A 25 -4.36 7.49 -4.84
C ALA A 25 -4.99 6.63 -5.96
N ILE A 26 -4.20 6.20 -6.95
CA ILE A 26 -4.65 5.27 -8.00
C ILE A 26 -5.09 3.94 -7.37
N ALA A 27 -4.26 3.36 -6.50
CA ALA A 27 -4.60 2.12 -5.82
C ALA A 27 -5.84 2.25 -4.92
N GLN A 28 -6.01 3.38 -4.24
CA GLN A 28 -7.19 3.67 -3.41
C GLN A 28 -8.47 3.76 -4.23
N ARG A 29 -8.45 4.47 -5.37
CA ARG A 29 -9.62 4.57 -6.27
C ARG A 29 -10.03 3.22 -6.83
N HIS A 30 -9.06 2.35 -7.14
CA HIS A 30 -9.35 1.00 -7.57
C HIS A 30 -9.94 0.12 -6.48
N ARG A 31 -9.53 0.36 -5.22
CA ARG A 31 -10.10 -0.34 -4.07
C ARG A 31 -11.59 -0.09 -3.86
N GLU A 32 -12.12 1.03 -4.37
CA GLU A 32 -13.56 1.31 -4.35
C GLU A 32 -14.34 0.46 -5.35
N GLN A 33 -13.70 0.01 -6.43
CA GLN A 33 -14.31 -0.83 -7.48
C GLN A 33 -14.08 -2.31 -7.25
N ASP A 34 -12.90 -2.66 -6.72
CA ASP A 34 -12.52 -4.04 -6.40
C ASP A 34 -12.00 -4.08 -4.95
N PRO A 35 -12.68 -4.76 -4.01
CA PRO A 35 -12.30 -4.81 -2.61
C PRO A 35 -11.06 -5.69 -2.34
N GLY A 36 -10.05 -5.60 -3.20
CA GLY A 36 -8.75 -6.22 -3.02
C GLY A 36 -7.89 -5.52 -1.95
N PRO A 37 -6.86 -6.20 -1.44
CA PRO A 37 -5.88 -5.60 -0.56
C PRO A 37 -4.99 -4.61 -1.35
N LEU A 38 -4.78 -3.42 -0.77
CA LEU A 38 -3.96 -2.35 -1.38
C LEU A 38 -2.58 -2.84 -1.90
N PRO A 39 -1.81 -3.68 -1.18
CA PRO A 39 -0.55 -4.24 -1.69
C PRO A 39 -0.67 -4.95 -3.04
N MET A 40 -1.70 -5.77 -3.24
CA MET A 40 -1.90 -6.47 -4.51
C MET A 40 -2.21 -5.49 -5.64
N ILE A 41 -3.02 -4.47 -5.37
CA ILE A 41 -3.32 -3.41 -6.34
C ILE A 41 -2.03 -2.66 -6.70
N LEU A 42 -1.23 -2.26 -5.72
CA LEU A 42 0.06 -1.60 -5.98
C LEU A 42 0.97 -2.46 -6.89
N TRP A 43 1.03 -3.76 -6.64
CA TRP A 43 1.84 -4.68 -7.44
C TRP A 43 1.28 -4.88 -8.85
N GLN A 44 -0.03 -5.02 -8.98
CA GLN A 44 -0.72 -5.20 -10.27
C GLN A 44 -0.54 -3.99 -11.20
N TYR A 45 -0.38 -2.79 -10.63
CA TYR A 45 -0.10 -1.56 -11.37
C TYR A 45 1.40 -1.36 -11.64
N GLY A 46 2.27 -2.26 -11.16
CA GLY A 46 3.72 -2.12 -11.26
C GLY A 46 4.28 -0.98 -10.41
N LEU A 47 3.53 -0.49 -9.42
CA LEU A 47 3.94 0.58 -8.50
C LEU A 47 4.89 0.06 -7.42
N VAL A 48 4.84 -1.24 -7.15
CA VAL A 48 5.77 -1.94 -6.25
C VAL A 48 6.32 -3.19 -6.91
N THR A 49 7.55 -3.51 -6.55
CA THR A 49 8.18 -4.79 -6.93
C THR A 49 7.76 -5.91 -5.98
N LEU A 50 7.98 -7.18 -6.35
CA LEU A 50 7.74 -8.32 -5.46
C LEU A 50 8.47 -8.19 -4.10
N LYS A 51 9.69 -7.63 -4.10
CA LYS A 51 10.46 -7.42 -2.87
C LYS A 51 9.82 -6.36 -1.96
N GLN A 52 9.31 -5.30 -2.57
CA GLN A 52 8.59 -4.24 -1.87
C GLN A 52 7.21 -4.71 -1.38
N LEU A 53 6.54 -5.55 -2.17
CA LEU A 53 5.31 -6.22 -1.78
C LEU A 53 5.54 -7.11 -0.54
N ASP A 54 6.61 -7.88 -0.52
CA ASP A 54 7.01 -8.71 0.62
C ASP A 54 7.23 -7.86 1.88
N GLN A 55 7.97 -6.75 1.79
CA GLN A 55 8.15 -5.81 2.91
C GLN A 55 6.82 -5.19 3.40
N ILE A 56 5.87 -4.94 2.50
CA ILE A 56 4.55 -4.46 2.86
C ILE A 56 3.80 -5.51 3.69
N TYR A 57 3.84 -6.78 3.28
CA TYR A 57 3.21 -7.87 4.01
C TYR A 57 3.88 -8.10 5.37
N ASP A 58 5.22 -8.13 5.42
CA ASP A 58 5.99 -8.22 6.67
C ASP A 58 5.64 -7.09 7.64
N TRP A 59 5.53 -5.86 7.14
CA TRP A 59 5.10 -4.71 7.95
C TRP A 59 3.63 -4.80 8.39
N LEU A 60 2.75 -5.37 7.57
CA LEU A 60 1.34 -5.58 7.94
C LEU A 60 1.19 -6.69 8.99
N GLU A 61 2.11 -7.66 9.05
CA GLU A 61 2.13 -8.71 10.08
C GLU A 61 2.72 -8.22 11.42
N THR A 62 3.57 -7.19 11.39
CA THR A 62 4.22 -6.65 12.60
C THR A 62 3.39 -5.61 13.38
N VAL A 63 2.29 -5.10 12.80
CA VAL A 63 1.48 -3.96 13.32
C VAL A 63 0.22 -4.35 14.06
#